data_AF-A0A0M8P0X4-F1
#
_entry.id   AF-A0A0M8P0X4-F1
#
_cell.length_a   1.000
_cell.length_b   1.000
_cell.length_c   1.000
_cell.angle_alpha   90.00
_cell.angle_beta   90.00
_cell.angle_gamma   90.00
#
_symmetry.space_group_name_H-M   'P 1'
#
loop_
_entity.id
_entity.type
_entity.pdbx_description
1 polymer ?
#
loop_
_entity_poly.entity_id
_entity_poly.type
_entity_poly.pdbx_seq_one_letter_code
_entity_poly.pdbx_strand_id
1 'polypeptide(L)'
;MNFAIVIFGTMLLATSIIASPLTSQRQADGEIHRSIQAPRRTVRPHYPGTSEVLYRNEKSQETYSSNWAGAVLIGTGYTWVSGEITVPTPQLPSGANSYTNYCASAWVGIDGDTCSKAILQTGIDFCIKGGSKSYSAWYEWYPDYAHDFTNILISAINVIKMTVNATSKSSGSSTIENLSTGESVTRIFRNGLGGDLCEFNAEWVVEDFSVNNALVPFANFGTVVFSNAVASRGSDSHIIFCH
;
A
#
# COMPACT_ATOMS: atom_id res chain seq x y z
N MET A 1 -48.73 30.04 -30.70
CA MET A 1 -48.06 29.14 -29.74
C MET A 1 -46.57 29.14 -30.07
N ASN A 2 -45.76 29.84 -29.28
CA ASN A 2 -44.29 29.84 -29.42
C ASN A 2 -43.72 28.73 -28.54
N PHE A 3 -42.96 27.81 -29.13
CA PHE A 3 -42.18 26.82 -28.38
C PHE A 3 -40.76 27.37 -28.17
N ALA A 4 -40.37 27.57 -26.91
CA ALA A 4 -38.99 27.84 -26.54
C ALA A 4 -38.28 26.50 -26.32
N ILE A 5 -37.22 26.24 -27.10
CA ILE A 5 -36.32 25.09 -26.91
C ILE A 5 -35.23 25.53 -25.94
N VAL A 6 -35.18 24.91 -24.76
CA VAL A 6 -34.07 25.07 -23.81
C VAL A 6 -33.10 23.92 -24.04
N ILE A 7 -31.91 24.24 -24.53
CA ILE A 7 -30.81 23.28 -24.68
C ILE A 7 -30.02 23.28 -23.37
N PHE A 8 -30.07 22.16 -22.64
CA PHE A 8 -29.17 21.91 -21.51
C PHE A 8 -27.82 21.44 -22.05
N GLY A 9 -26.79 22.28 -21.92
CA GLY A 9 -25.41 21.90 -22.18
C GLY A 9 -24.80 21.22 -20.95
N THR A 10 -24.53 19.92 -21.05
CA THR A 10 -23.72 19.20 -20.05
C THR A 10 -22.23 19.46 -20.32
N MET A 11 -21.58 20.25 -19.47
CA MET A 11 -20.12 20.30 -19.42
C MET A 11 -19.59 19.02 -18.76
N LEU A 12 -18.94 18.15 -19.54
CA LEU A 12 -18.05 17.13 -18.98
C LEU A 12 -16.76 17.82 -18.51
N LEU A 13 -16.56 17.92 -17.19
CA LEU A 13 -15.25 18.18 -16.62
C LEU A 13 -14.41 16.90 -16.72
N ALA A 14 -13.55 16.82 -17.73
CA ALA A 14 -12.55 15.77 -17.81
C ALA A 14 -11.50 16.00 -16.72
N THR A 15 -11.56 15.25 -15.63
CA THR A 15 -10.49 15.20 -14.63
C THR A 15 -9.33 14.43 -15.22
N SER A 16 -8.28 15.12 -15.64
CA SER A 16 -7.01 14.50 -16.02
C SER A 16 -6.39 13.87 -14.77
N ILE A 17 -6.26 12.54 -14.79
CA ILE A 17 -5.53 11.78 -13.78
C ILE A 17 -4.05 11.98 -14.05
N ILE A 18 -3.38 12.81 -13.26
CA ILE A 18 -1.93 12.97 -13.33
C ILE A 18 -1.33 11.92 -12.40
N ALA A 19 -0.60 10.95 -12.94
CA ALA A 19 0.19 10.02 -12.13
C ALA A 19 1.32 10.79 -11.42
N SER A 20 1.62 10.43 -10.17
CA SER A 20 2.69 11.05 -9.40
C SER A 20 4.07 10.75 -10.02
N PRO A 21 4.95 11.74 -10.24
CA PRO A 21 6.30 11.47 -10.71
C PRO A 21 7.13 10.65 -9.71
N LEU A 22 6.78 10.65 -8.41
CA LEU A 22 7.48 9.83 -7.42
C LEU A 22 7.07 8.35 -7.51
N THR A 23 5.82 8.05 -7.83
CA THR A 23 5.39 6.65 -8.04
C THR A 23 6.05 6.06 -9.29
N SER A 24 6.08 6.81 -10.40
CA SER A 24 6.80 6.35 -11.59
C SER A 24 8.31 6.24 -11.38
N GLN A 25 8.91 7.14 -10.59
CA GLN A 25 10.31 7.02 -10.18
C GLN A 25 10.54 5.82 -9.25
N ARG A 26 9.62 5.49 -8.34
CA ARG A 26 9.71 4.31 -7.47
C ARG A 26 9.81 3.03 -8.30
N GLN A 27 9.01 2.93 -9.36
CA GLN A 27 9.05 1.80 -10.30
C GLN A 27 10.37 1.78 -11.09
N ALA A 28 10.78 2.90 -11.68
CA ALA A 28 12.01 3.00 -12.46
C ALA A 28 13.29 2.72 -11.63
N ASP A 29 13.35 3.25 -10.41
CA ASP A 29 14.41 2.98 -9.43
C ASP A 29 14.49 1.48 -9.12
N GLY A 30 13.34 0.83 -8.97
CA GLY A 30 13.24 -0.61 -8.78
C GLY A 30 13.77 -1.43 -9.97
N GLU A 31 13.46 -1.02 -11.21
CA GLU A 31 13.99 -1.65 -12.42
C GLU A 31 15.53 -1.55 -12.49
N ILE A 32 16.08 -0.39 -12.14
CA ILE A 32 17.53 -0.16 -12.08
C ILE A 32 18.15 -1.07 -11.00
N HIS A 33 17.60 -1.08 -9.79
CA HIS A 33 18.11 -1.88 -8.68
C HIS A 33 18.08 -3.40 -8.97
N ARG A 34 17.05 -3.88 -9.67
CA ARG A 34 16.97 -5.27 -10.15
C ARG A 34 18.12 -5.62 -11.10
N SER A 35 18.49 -4.70 -12.00
CA SER A 35 19.62 -4.91 -12.92
C SER A 35 20.99 -4.92 -12.24
N ILE A 36 21.09 -4.28 -11.07
CA ILE A 36 22.35 -4.11 -10.31
C ILE A 36 22.45 -5.12 -9.14
N GLN A 37 21.41 -5.92 -8.86
CA GLN A 37 21.31 -6.83 -7.69
C GLN A 37 21.54 -6.12 -6.35
N ALA A 38 21.24 -4.82 -6.26
CA ALA A 38 21.41 -4.06 -5.03
C ALA A 38 20.10 -4.10 -4.21
N PRO A 39 20.13 -4.56 -2.94
CA PRO A 39 18.92 -4.62 -2.12
C PRO A 39 18.43 -3.20 -1.82
N ARG A 40 17.14 -2.94 -2.10
CA ARG A 40 16.46 -1.74 -1.61
C ARG A 40 16.41 -1.80 -0.09
N ARG A 41 16.76 -0.71 0.58
CA ARG A 41 16.80 -0.63 2.05
C ARG A 41 15.38 -0.57 2.62
N THR A 42 14.65 -1.68 2.55
CA THR A 42 13.35 -1.90 3.24
C THR A 42 13.53 -2.37 4.68
N VAL A 43 14.78 -2.45 5.16
CA VAL A 43 15.12 -3.07 6.44
C VAL A 43 14.70 -2.18 7.60
N ARG A 44 13.64 -2.60 8.31
CA ARG A 44 13.45 -2.27 9.73
C ARG A 44 14.69 -2.75 10.49
N PRO A 45 15.40 -1.91 11.26
CA PRO A 45 16.39 -2.40 12.20
C PRO A 45 15.66 -3.23 13.26
N HIS A 46 15.72 -4.56 13.15
CA HIS A 46 15.24 -5.45 14.19
C HIS A 46 16.08 -5.22 15.45
N TYR A 47 15.47 -4.69 16.52
CA TYR A 47 16.09 -4.68 17.83
C TYR A 47 15.77 -6.02 18.51
N PRO A 48 16.76 -6.89 18.76
CA PRO A 48 16.50 -8.21 19.33
C PRO A 48 16.07 -8.04 20.79
N GLY A 49 14.80 -8.29 21.08
CA GLY A 49 14.31 -8.29 22.45
C GLY A 49 12.80 -8.21 22.58
N THR A 50 12.10 -9.30 22.27
CA THR A 50 10.99 -9.88 23.06
C THR A 50 10.26 -10.90 22.18
N SER A 51 10.49 -12.18 22.47
CA SER A 51 9.71 -13.29 21.92
C SER A 51 8.43 -13.44 22.73
N GLU A 52 7.33 -12.83 22.31
CA GLU A 52 6.00 -13.18 22.85
C GLU A 52 4.96 -13.27 21.73
N VAL A 53 4.34 -14.44 21.66
CA VAL A 53 3.32 -14.84 20.70
C VAL A 53 2.00 -14.18 21.10
N LEU A 54 1.45 -13.30 20.24
CA LEU A 54 0.13 -12.72 20.48
C LEU A 54 -0.97 -13.71 20.09
N TYR A 55 -1.36 -14.54 21.07
CA TYR A 55 -2.73 -15.07 21.14
C TYR A 55 -3.54 -14.14 22.04
N ARG A 56 -4.58 -13.51 21.48
CA ARG A 56 -5.75 -12.94 22.16
C ARG A 56 -5.50 -12.53 23.63
N ASN A 57 -4.66 -11.53 23.84
CA ASN A 57 -4.59 -10.79 25.09
C ASN A 57 -4.12 -9.37 24.80
N GLU A 58 -4.81 -8.42 25.40
CA GLU A 58 -4.80 -6.97 25.19
C GLU A 58 -3.45 -6.29 25.53
N LYS A 59 -2.35 -6.66 24.87
CA LYS A 59 -1.08 -5.92 24.94
C LYS A 59 -0.54 -5.68 23.54
N SER A 60 -0.79 -4.48 23.03
CA SER A 60 0.02 -3.91 21.95
C SER A 60 1.45 -3.73 22.45
N GLN A 61 2.42 -4.27 21.72
CA GLN A 61 3.84 -3.95 21.90
C GLN A 61 4.19 -2.87 20.89
N GLU A 62 4.55 -1.69 21.37
CA GLU A 62 4.94 -0.57 20.51
C GLU A 62 6.39 -0.74 20.08
N THR A 63 6.61 -0.83 18.77
CA THR A 63 7.95 -0.84 18.16
C THR A 63 8.05 0.33 17.20
N TYR A 64 9.19 1.02 17.22
CA TYR A 64 9.43 2.18 16.37
C TYR A 64 10.09 1.78 15.06
N SER A 65 9.54 2.26 13.95
CA SER A 65 10.16 2.18 12.63
C SER A 65 10.37 3.59 12.08
N SER A 66 11.44 3.78 11.32
CA SER A 66 11.77 5.06 10.68
C SER A 66 10.86 5.41 9.51
N ASN A 67 10.18 4.42 8.92
CA ASN A 67 9.41 4.59 7.69
C ASN A 67 8.06 3.87 7.67
N TRP A 68 7.77 2.95 8.59
CA TRP A 68 6.47 2.25 8.67
C TRP A 68 5.71 2.65 9.94
N ALA A 69 4.41 2.85 9.81
CA ALA A 69 3.47 2.98 10.93
C ALA A 69 2.25 2.09 10.67
N GLY A 70 1.74 1.43 11.71
CA GLY A 70 0.56 0.56 11.58
C GLY A 70 0.64 -0.66 12.48
N ALA A 71 -0.10 -1.71 12.11
CA ALA A 71 -0.18 -2.95 12.88
C ALA A 71 0.54 -4.09 12.16
N VAL A 72 1.32 -4.85 12.94
CA VAL A 72 1.98 -6.08 12.47
C VAL A 72 1.61 -7.19 13.43
N LEU A 73 1.04 -8.27 12.90
CA LEU A 73 0.92 -9.53 13.60
C LEU A 73 2.13 -10.39 13.33
N ILE A 74 2.74 -10.91 14.40
CA ILE A 74 3.85 -11.86 14.32
C ILE A 74 3.32 -13.26 14.68
N GLY A 75 3.65 -14.24 13.86
CA GLY A 75 3.13 -15.61 13.97
C GLY A 75 3.76 -16.52 12.93
N THR A 76 3.03 -17.57 12.54
CA THR A 76 3.43 -18.46 11.44
C THR A 76 2.20 -18.89 10.67
N GLY A 77 2.37 -19.13 9.37
CA GLY A 77 1.33 -19.62 8.47
C GLY A 77 0.31 -18.57 8.05
N TYR A 78 0.63 -17.27 8.12
CA TYR A 78 -0.23 -16.23 7.54
C TYR A 78 -0.26 -16.35 6.01
N THR A 79 -1.43 -16.64 5.46
CA THR A 79 -1.60 -16.87 4.02
C THR A 79 -2.53 -15.84 3.37
N TRP A 80 -3.25 -15.05 4.17
CA TRP A 80 -4.20 -14.11 3.63
C TRP A 80 -4.31 -12.88 4.54
N VAL A 81 -4.28 -11.69 3.96
CA VAL A 81 -4.42 -10.42 4.68
C VAL A 81 -5.29 -9.49 3.85
N SER A 82 -6.28 -8.85 4.47
CA SER A 82 -7.07 -7.79 3.87
C SER A 82 -7.25 -6.60 4.78
N GLY A 83 -7.47 -5.45 4.19
CA GLY A 83 -7.94 -4.26 4.89
C GLY A 83 -8.61 -3.30 3.92
N GLU A 84 -9.47 -2.46 4.46
CA GLU A 84 -10.15 -1.40 3.74
C GLU A 84 -9.70 -0.05 4.27
N ILE A 85 -9.49 0.90 3.36
CA ILE A 85 -9.24 2.29 3.72
C ILE A 85 -10.19 3.20 2.95
N THR A 86 -10.57 4.31 3.57
CA THR A 86 -11.08 5.46 2.81
C THR A 86 -9.88 6.26 2.32
N VAL A 87 -9.76 6.47 1.00
CA VAL A 87 -8.62 7.16 0.39
C VAL A 87 -8.51 8.58 0.97
N PRO A 88 -7.37 8.93 1.61
CA PRO A 88 -7.20 10.24 2.21
C PRO A 88 -7.06 11.31 1.14
N THR A 89 -7.23 12.58 1.54
CA THR A 89 -6.89 13.72 0.70
C THR A 89 -5.54 14.28 1.17
N PRO A 90 -4.42 14.02 0.47
CA PRO A 90 -3.13 14.53 0.89
C PRO A 90 -3.07 16.06 0.81
N GLN A 91 -2.35 16.65 1.74
CA GLN A 91 -2.06 18.07 1.88
C GLN A 91 -0.54 18.28 2.01
N LEU A 92 -0.10 19.48 1.64
CA LEU A 92 1.28 19.88 1.87
C LEU A 92 1.52 19.99 3.39
N PRO A 93 2.64 19.46 3.91
CA PRO A 93 3.05 19.73 5.29
C PRO A 93 3.25 21.23 5.56
N SER A 94 3.18 21.64 6.83
CA SER A 94 3.47 23.03 7.20
C SER A 94 4.91 23.41 6.81
N GLY A 95 5.09 24.54 6.14
CA GLY A 95 6.40 24.99 5.64
C GLY A 95 6.92 24.23 4.41
N ALA A 96 6.09 23.38 3.79
CA ALA A 96 6.47 22.62 2.60
C ALA A 96 6.76 23.51 1.38
N ASN A 97 7.69 23.06 0.53
CA ASN A 97 7.95 23.66 -0.76
C ASN A 97 6.92 23.16 -1.79
N SER A 98 6.10 24.06 -2.34
CA SER A 98 5.06 23.71 -3.32
C SER A 98 5.56 23.06 -4.63
N TYR A 99 6.86 23.19 -4.94
CA TYR A 99 7.47 22.53 -6.10
C TYR A 99 8.00 21.12 -5.80
N THR A 100 8.01 20.72 -4.53
CA THR A 100 8.36 19.36 -4.10
C THR A 100 7.11 18.48 -4.13
N ASN A 101 7.28 17.24 -4.57
CA ASN A 101 6.22 16.24 -4.51
C ASN A 101 6.31 15.51 -3.18
N TYR A 102 5.21 15.45 -2.44
CA TYR A 102 5.10 14.77 -1.17
C TYR A 102 4.18 13.57 -1.31
N CYS A 103 4.57 12.42 -0.76
CA CYS A 103 3.83 11.18 -0.91
C CYS A 103 3.77 10.39 0.40
N ALA A 104 2.83 9.46 0.45
CA ALA A 104 2.79 8.36 1.39
C ALA A 104 2.09 7.18 0.72
N SER A 105 2.28 5.98 1.25
CA SER A 105 1.56 4.78 0.81
C SER A 105 0.75 4.19 1.96
N ALA A 106 -0.35 3.52 1.64
CA ALA A 106 -1.09 2.66 2.57
C ALA A 106 -1.29 1.31 1.91
N TRP A 107 -0.92 0.23 2.61
CA TRP A 107 -0.87 -1.11 2.04
C TRP A 107 -1.11 -2.20 3.08
N VAL A 108 -1.43 -3.40 2.57
CA VAL A 108 -1.48 -4.63 3.37
C VAL A 108 -0.48 -5.64 2.83
N GLY A 109 0.07 -6.48 3.70
CA GLY A 109 1.14 -7.38 3.31
C GLY A 109 1.32 -8.61 4.19
N ILE A 110 2.12 -9.53 3.66
CA ILE A 110 2.66 -10.72 4.36
C ILE A 110 4.19 -10.62 4.33
N ASP A 111 4.82 -10.94 5.48
CA ASP A 111 6.26 -10.88 5.74
C ASP A 111 6.87 -9.46 5.82
N GLY A 112 8.15 -9.25 5.55
CA GLY A 112 8.81 -7.93 5.60
C GLY A 112 9.34 -7.48 6.96
N ASP A 113 8.70 -7.86 8.06
CA ASP A 113 9.14 -7.46 9.41
C ASP A 113 10.18 -8.43 10.01
N THR A 114 9.73 -9.59 10.50
CA THR A 114 10.62 -10.63 11.03
C THR A 114 11.17 -11.55 9.94
N CYS A 115 10.53 -11.57 8.77
CA CYS A 115 11.00 -12.26 7.58
C CYS A 115 11.51 -11.27 6.54
N SER A 116 12.83 -11.19 6.37
CA SER A 116 13.46 -10.25 5.43
C SER A 116 13.63 -10.80 4.01
N LYS A 117 13.14 -12.01 3.72
CA LYS A 117 13.39 -12.70 2.45
C LYS A 117 12.50 -12.22 1.31
N ALA A 118 11.24 -11.95 1.63
CA ALA A 118 10.23 -11.53 0.69
C ALA A 118 9.14 -10.73 1.40
N ILE A 119 8.36 -9.99 0.62
CA ILE A 119 7.14 -9.31 1.07
C ILE A 119 6.13 -9.44 -0.06
N LEU A 120 4.98 -10.05 0.20
CA LEU A 120 3.84 -10.00 -0.71
C LEU A 120 2.93 -8.88 -0.24
N GLN A 121 2.79 -7.82 -1.04
CA GLN A 121 2.10 -6.61 -0.61
C GLN A 121 1.35 -5.92 -1.76
N THR A 122 0.32 -5.15 -1.40
CA THR A 122 -0.45 -4.33 -2.33
C THR A 122 -1.08 -3.17 -1.60
N GLY A 123 -1.20 -2.04 -2.30
CA GLY A 123 -1.82 -0.86 -1.72
C GLY A 123 -1.96 0.29 -2.69
N ILE A 124 -2.07 1.48 -2.12
CA ILE A 124 -2.15 2.73 -2.88
C ILE A 124 -1.09 3.72 -2.41
N ASP A 125 -0.59 4.51 -3.37
CA ASP A 125 0.18 5.71 -3.12
C ASP A 125 -0.75 6.92 -3.26
N PHE A 126 -0.57 7.92 -2.39
CA PHE A 126 -1.26 9.21 -2.47
C PHE A 126 -0.24 10.34 -2.31
N CYS A 127 -0.24 11.23 -3.30
CA CYS A 127 0.78 12.27 -3.42
C CYS A 127 0.16 13.65 -3.68
N ILE A 128 0.91 14.69 -3.31
CA ILE A 128 0.59 16.08 -3.56
C ILE A 128 1.83 16.89 -3.97
N LYS A 129 1.66 17.69 -5.02
CA LYS A 129 2.63 18.70 -5.46
C LYS A 129 1.91 20.02 -5.69
N GLY A 130 2.25 21.04 -4.91
CA GLY A 130 1.50 22.29 -4.90
C GLY A 130 0.05 22.04 -4.48
N GLY A 131 -0.90 22.27 -5.39
CA GLY A 131 -2.32 21.94 -5.20
C GLY A 131 -2.79 20.66 -5.89
N SER A 132 -1.94 20.04 -6.71
CA SER A 132 -2.30 18.88 -7.54
C SER A 132 -2.11 17.58 -6.76
N LYS A 133 -3.16 16.76 -6.72
CA LYS A 133 -3.19 15.47 -6.02
C LYS A 133 -3.18 14.33 -7.02
N SER A 134 -2.57 13.21 -6.64
CA SER A 134 -2.43 12.03 -7.49
C SER A 134 -2.50 10.77 -6.64
N TYR A 135 -3.05 9.71 -7.22
CA TYR A 135 -3.26 8.42 -6.58
C TYR A 135 -2.88 7.30 -7.55
N SER A 136 -2.21 6.27 -7.05
CA SER A 136 -1.85 5.08 -7.83
C SER A 136 -2.10 3.84 -7.00
N ALA A 137 -2.61 2.77 -7.60
CA ALA A 137 -2.68 1.45 -6.98
C ALA A 137 -1.50 0.60 -7.46
N TRP A 138 -0.92 -0.23 -6.59
CA TRP A 138 0.27 -1.01 -6.92
C TRP A 138 0.28 -2.38 -6.24
N TYR A 139 1.12 -3.27 -6.77
CA TYR A 139 1.44 -4.57 -6.20
C TYR A 139 2.96 -4.79 -6.16
N GLU A 140 3.44 -5.59 -5.22
CA GLU A 140 4.85 -5.93 -5.12
C GLU A 140 5.02 -7.33 -4.51
N TRP A 141 5.97 -8.08 -5.07
CA TRP A 141 6.56 -9.25 -4.42
C TRP A 141 8.04 -8.94 -4.22
N TYR A 142 8.37 -8.30 -3.10
CA TYR A 142 9.76 -7.99 -2.75
C TYR A 142 10.57 -9.29 -2.72
N PRO A 143 11.81 -9.34 -3.26
CA PRO A 143 12.66 -8.22 -3.65
C PRO A 143 12.47 -7.68 -5.08
N ASP A 144 11.48 -8.17 -5.85
CA ASP A 144 11.10 -7.48 -7.09
C ASP A 144 10.52 -6.10 -6.76
N TYR A 145 10.57 -5.20 -7.73
CA TYR A 145 10.09 -3.85 -7.55
C TYR A 145 8.56 -3.76 -7.58
N ALA A 146 8.01 -2.72 -6.97
CA ALA A 146 6.58 -2.40 -7.06
C ALA A 146 6.17 -2.03 -8.50
N HIS A 147 5.01 -2.53 -8.92
CA HIS A 147 4.41 -2.25 -10.23
C HIS A 147 3.03 -1.63 -10.04
N ASP A 148 2.71 -0.63 -10.88
CA ASP A 148 1.40 0.00 -10.86
C ASP A 148 0.33 -0.87 -11.55
N PHE A 149 -0.87 -0.85 -10.99
CA PHE A 149 -2.09 -1.24 -11.69
C PHE A 149 -2.59 -0.08 -12.56
N THR A 150 -2.56 -0.23 -13.89
CA THR A 150 -2.97 0.84 -14.82
C THR A 150 -4.47 0.86 -15.12
N ASN A 151 -5.22 -0.18 -14.76
CA ASN A 151 -6.62 -0.38 -15.14
C ASN A 151 -7.58 -0.22 -13.96
N ILE A 152 -7.25 0.62 -12.98
CA ILE A 152 -8.13 0.99 -11.88
C ILE A 152 -7.96 2.47 -11.55
N LEU A 153 -9.06 3.17 -11.34
CA LEU A 153 -9.02 4.57 -10.96
C LEU A 153 -9.22 4.71 -9.45
N ILE A 154 -8.30 5.45 -8.82
CA ILE A 154 -8.33 5.75 -7.39
C ILE A 154 -8.54 7.25 -7.23
N SER A 155 -9.47 7.64 -6.37
CA SER A 155 -9.73 9.03 -6.02
C SER A 155 -9.91 9.17 -4.51
N ALA A 156 -9.70 10.39 -4.00
CA ALA A 156 -10.07 10.74 -2.63
C ALA A 156 -11.49 10.26 -2.32
N ILE A 157 -11.75 9.94 -1.04
CA ILE A 157 -13.03 9.47 -0.51
C ILE A 157 -13.52 8.11 -1.05
N ASN A 158 -12.85 7.49 -2.02
CA ASN A 158 -13.16 6.11 -2.39
C ASN A 158 -12.85 5.17 -1.23
N VAL A 159 -13.59 4.07 -1.13
CA VAL A 159 -13.29 2.98 -0.21
C VAL A 159 -12.57 1.90 -1.00
N ILE A 160 -11.31 1.66 -0.66
CA ILE A 160 -10.44 0.70 -1.34
C ILE A 160 -10.20 -0.49 -0.42
N LYS A 161 -10.51 -1.68 -0.91
CA LYS A 161 -10.16 -2.95 -0.29
C LYS A 161 -8.89 -3.48 -0.92
N MET A 162 -7.90 -3.76 -0.08
CA MET A 162 -6.62 -4.33 -0.45
C MET A 162 -6.58 -5.75 0.09
N THR A 163 -6.12 -6.70 -0.72
CA THR A 163 -6.01 -8.11 -0.30
C THR A 163 -4.75 -8.74 -0.88
N VAL A 164 -4.00 -9.45 -0.04
CA VAL A 164 -2.96 -10.38 -0.47
C VAL A 164 -3.32 -11.80 -0.06
N ASN A 165 -3.01 -12.76 -0.93
CA ASN A 165 -3.27 -14.18 -0.72
C ASN A 165 -2.08 -15.01 -1.20
N ALA A 166 -1.33 -15.60 -0.28
CA ALA A 166 -0.27 -16.55 -0.55
C ALA A 166 -0.87 -17.96 -0.70
N THR A 167 -0.78 -18.51 -1.91
CA THR A 167 -1.18 -19.91 -2.19
C THR A 167 -0.04 -20.89 -1.90
N SER A 168 1.19 -20.38 -1.85
CA SER A 168 2.37 -21.05 -1.30
C SER A 168 3.39 -19.99 -0.93
N LYS A 169 4.52 -20.42 -0.35
CA LYS A 169 5.65 -19.52 -0.05
C LYS A 169 6.24 -18.80 -1.28
N SER A 170 5.94 -19.26 -2.49
CA SER A 170 6.45 -18.67 -3.73
C SER A 170 5.34 -18.38 -4.74
N SER A 171 4.07 -18.42 -4.36
CA SER A 171 2.97 -18.11 -5.27
C SER A 171 1.79 -17.49 -4.54
N GLY A 172 1.03 -16.66 -5.23
CA GLY A 172 -0.10 -15.97 -4.61
C GLY A 172 -0.72 -14.93 -5.51
N SER A 173 -1.40 -13.98 -4.90
CA SER A 173 -2.05 -12.88 -5.60
C SER A 173 -2.15 -11.62 -4.74
N SER A 174 -2.19 -10.49 -5.42
CA SER A 174 -2.50 -9.16 -4.87
C SER A 174 -3.74 -8.62 -5.57
N THR A 175 -4.71 -8.12 -4.83
CA THR A 175 -5.96 -7.59 -5.36
C THR A 175 -6.27 -6.23 -4.75
N ILE A 176 -6.68 -5.30 -5.60
CA ILE A 176 -7.23 -4.00 -5.21
C ILE A 176 -8.66 -3.93 -5.76
N GLU A 177 -9.62 -3.70 -4.87
CA GLU A 177 -11.02 -3.47 -5.22
C GLU A 177 -11.39 -2.04 -4.83
N ASN A 178 -11.86 -1.23 -5.77
CA ASN A 178 -12.47 0.06 -5.48
C ASN A 178 -13.96 -0.18 -5.21
N LEU A 179 -14.32 -0.32 -3.93
CA LEU A 179 -15.69 -0.61 -3.52
C LEU A 179 -16.67 0.53 -3.85
N SER A 180 -16.17 1.75 -4.04
CA SER A 180 -16.98 2.90 -4.42
C SER A 180 -17.38 2.90 -5.90
N THR A 181 -16.56 2.29 -6.78
CA THR A 181 -16.82 2.23 -8.23
C THR A 181 -17.21 0.83 -8.71
N GLY A 182 -16.92 -0.21 -7.93
CA GLY A 182 -17.07 -1.61 -8.31
C GLY A 182 -15.94 -2.15 -9.19
N GLU A 183 -14.90 -1.36 -9.45
CA GLU A 183 -13.73 -1.81 -10.22
C GLU A 183 -12.81 -2.69 -9.36
N SER A 184 -12.15 -3.66 -9.99
CA SER A 184 -11.20 -4.56 -9.33
C SER A 184 -10.07 -4.95 -10.25
N VAL A 185 -8.86 -5.03 -9.71
CA VAL A 185 -7.67 -5.50 -10.41
C VAL A 185 -6.93 -6.51 -9.55
N THR A 186 -6.43 -7.57 -10.19
CA THR A 186 -5.69 -8.65 -9.51
C THR A 186 -4.41 -8.97 -10.28
N ARG A 187 -3.31 -9.08 -9.55
CA ARG A 187 -2.05 -9.66 -10.03
C ARG A 187 -1.89 -11.07 -9.47
N ILE A 188 -1.58 -12.03 -10.34
CA ILE A 188 -1.23 -13.40 -9.96
C ILE A 188 0.29 -13.59 -10.06
N PHE A 189 0.87 -14.14 -9.00
CA PHE A 189 2.28 -14.54 -8.92
C PHE A 189 2.37 -16.06 -8.97
N ARG A 190 3.13 -16.57 -9.95
CA ARG A 190 3.34 -18.01 -10.13
C ARG A 190 4.66 -18.50 -9.53
N ASN A 191 5.54 -17.59 -9.13
CA ASN A 191 6.86 -17.81 -8.55
C ASN A 191 7.26 -16.59 -7.69
N GLY A 192 8.09 -16.79 -6.67
CA GLY A 192 8.40 -15.78 -5.63
C GLY A 192 9.36 -14.67 -6.06
N LEU A 193 9.50 -14.40 -7.36
CA LEU A 193 10.25 -13.28 -7.96
C LEU A 193 11.58 -12.86 -7.28
N GLY A 194 12.35 -13.81 -6.73
CA GLY A 194 13.65 -13.56 -6.09
C GLY A 194 13.70 -13.82 -4.57
N GLY A 195 12.58 -14.12 -3.93
CA GLY A 195 12.52 -14.50 -2.51
C GLY A 195 11.24 -15.26 -2.14
N ASP A 196 11.37 -16.28 -1.29
CA ASP A 196 10.21 -17.01 -0.76
C ASP A 196 9.73 -16.37 0.54
N LEU A 197 8.41 -16.31 0.69
CA LEU A 197 7.72 -15.93 1.93
C LEU A 197 8.07 -16.92 3.05
N CYS A 198 8.19 -16.40 4.27
CA CYS A 198 8.21 -17.18 5.49
C CYS A 198 6.81 -17.44 6.04
N GLU A 199 5.84 -16.57 5.72
CA GLU A 199 4.46 -16.52 6.26
C GLU A 199 4.43 -16.21 7.77
N PHE A 200 5.35 -15.37 8.24
CA PHE A 200 5.53 -15.02 9.65
C PHE A 200 4.82 -13.74 10.06
N ASN A 201 4.62 -12.81 9.12
CA ASN A 201 4.03 -11.52 9.41
C ASN A 201 2.75 -11.30 8.59
N ALA A 202 1.77 -10.62 9.20
CA ALA A 202 0.61 -10.07 8.52
C ALA A 202 0.43 -8.62 8.97
N GLU A 203 0.27 -7.69 8.03
CA GLU A 203 0.45 -6.26 8.35
C GLU A 203 -0.43 -5.30 7.55
N TRP A 204 -0.70 -4.16 8.17
CA TRP A 204 -1.44 -3.00 7.66
C TRP A 204 -0.61 -1.77 7.95
N VAL A 205 -0.07 -1.14 6.91
CA VAL A 205 1.02 -0.19 7.04
C VAL A 205 0.72 1.09 6.26
N VAL A 206 1.00 2.22 6.89
CA VAL A 206 1.26 3.50 6.23
C VAL A 206 2.77 3.67 6.16
N GLU A 207 3.31 3.95 4.98
CA GLU A 207 4.75 4.01 4.75
C GLU A 207 5.21 5.30 4.07
N ASP A 208 6.34 5.80 4.56
CA ASP A 208 7.22 6.72 3.84
C ASP A 208 8.14 5.87 2.93
N PHE A 209 7.77 5.70 1.66
CA PHE A 209 8.48 4.76 0.78
C PHE A 209 9.78 5.37 0.26
N SER A 210 10.70 4.52 -0.20
CA SER A 210 11.98 4.98 -0.74
C SER A 210 11.98 5.11 -2.27
N VAL A 211 12.65 6.14 -2.76
CA VAL A 211 12.99 6.36 -4.17
C VAL A 211 14.46 6.78 -4.21
N ASN A 212 15.27 6.16 -5.07
CA ASN A 212 16.71 6.43 -5.21
C ASN A 212 17.48 6.30 -3.87
N ASN A 213 17.13 5.30 -3.06
CA ASN A 213 17.68 5.06 -1.72
C ASN A 213 17.44 6.16 -0.67
N ALA A 214 16.49 7.06 -0.91
CA ALA A 214 16.04 8.06 0.07
C ALA A 214 14.54 7.94 0.30
N LEU A 215 14.09 8.21 1.53
CA LEU A 215 12.67 8.35 1.82
C LEU A 215 12.10 9.54 1.03
N VAL A 216 10.85 9.42 0.58
CA VAL A 216 10.18 10.52 -0.10
C VAL A 216 9.83 11.63 0.89
N PRO A 217 9.65 12.87 0.45
CA PRO A 217 9.05 13.88 1.30
C PRO A 217 7.66 13.42 1.76
N PHE A 218 7.46 13.21 3.06
CA PHE A 218 6.23 12.61 3.57
C PHE A 218 5.04 13.57 3.53
N ALA A 219 3.92 13.14 2.93
CA ALA A 219 2.72 13.97 2.81
C ALA A 219 1.95 14.10 4.13
N ASN A 220 1.24 15.21 4.32
CA ASN A 220 0.23 15.30 5.38
C ASN A 220 -1.10 14.73 4.85
N PHE A 221 -1.44 13.51 5.22
CA PHE A 221 -2.66 12.82 4.76
C PHE A 221 -3.80 12.84 5.79
N GLY A 222 -3.62 13.51 6.92
CA GLY A 222 -4.55 13.43 8.05
C GLY A 222 -4.49 12.05 8.69
N THR A 223 -5.57 11.28 8.58
CA THR A 223 -5.69 9.95 9.21
C THR A 223 -6.03 8.90 8.16
N VAL A 224 -5.32 7.77 8.21
CA VAL A 224 -5.68 6.55 7.48
C VAL A 224 -6.07 5.51 8.53
N VAL A 225 -7.27 4.95 8.37
CA VAL A 225 -7.79 3.88 9.24
C VAL A 225 -7.99 2.64 8.38
N PHE A 226 -7.41 1.52 8.82
CA PHE A 226 -7.65 0.23 8.20
C PHE A 226 -8.87 -0.43 8.87
N SER A 227 -10.03 -0.25 8.26
CA SER A 227 -11.26 -0.96 8.63
C SER A 227 -11.29 -2.37 8.01
N ASN A 228 -12.14 -3.25 8.55
CA ASN A 228 -12.28 -4.62 8.06
C ASN A 228 -10.92 -5.34 7.90
N ALA A 229 -10.01 -5.05 8.83
CA ALA A 229 -8.65 -5.60 8.85
C ALA A 229 -8.72 -7.06 9.31
N VAL A 230 -8.36 -7.99 8.43
CA VAL A 230 -8.47 -9.42 8.69
C VAL A 230 -7.22 -10.13 8.17
N ALA A 231 -6.64 -11.00 8.98
CA ALA A 231 -5.60 -11.92 8.56
C ALA A 231 -6.02 -13.36 8.84
N SER A 232 -5.69 -14.28 7.93
CA SER A 232 -5.95 -15.71 8.11
C SER A 232 -4.66 -16.52 8.09
N ARG A 233 -4.65 -17.56 8.91
CA ARG A 233 -3.59 -18.57 8.97
C ARG A 233 -4.21 -19.97 8.93
N GLY A 234 -3.93 -20.74 7.87
CA GLY A 234 -4.62 -22.02 7.65
C GLY A 234 -6.14 -21.85 7.58
N SER A 235 -6.90 -22.55 8.43
CA SER A 235 -8.36 -22.45 8.55
C SER A 235 -8.87 -21.33 9.47
N ASP A 236 -7.97 -20.66 10.21
CA ASP A 236 -8.34 -19.70 11.24
C ASP A 236 -8.24 -18.27 10.71
N SER A 237 -9.31 -17.49 10.85
CA SER A 237 -9.33 -16.05 10.55
C SER A 237 -9.32 -15.20 11.83
N HIS A 238 -8.46 -14.19 11.87
CA HIS A 238 -8.35 -13.21 12.94
C HIS A 238 -8.82 -11.85 12.41
N ILE A 239 -9.84 -11.27 13.05
CA ILE A 239 -10.29 -9.91 12.78
C ILE A 239 -9.55 -8.97 13.73
N ILE A 240 -9.01 -7.88 13.20
CA ILE A 240 -8.30 -6.85 13.93
C ILE A 240 -9.00 -5.52 13.69
N PHE A 241 -9.01 -4.66 14.70
CA PHE A 241 -9.39 -3.26 14.55
C PHE A 241 -8.12 -2.42 14.59
N CYS A 242 -7.74 -1.85 13.45
CA CYS A 242 -6.61 -0.92 13.35
C CYS A 242 -7.17 0.50 13.30
N HIS A 243 -7.02 1.25 14.39
CA HIS A 243 -7.41 2.66 14.49
C HIS A 243 -6.23 3.58 14.18
#